data_AF-A0A9W7YSM3-F1
#
_entry.id   AF-A0A9W7YSM3-F1
#
_cell.length_a   1.000
_cell.length_b   1.000
_cell.length_c   1.000
_cell.angle_alpha   90.00
_cell.angle_beta   90.00
_cell.angle_gamma   90.00
#
_symmetry.space_group_name_H-M   'P 1'
#
loop_
_entity.id
_entity.type
_entity.pdbx_description
1 polymer ?
#
loop_
_entity_poly.entity_id
_entity_poly.type
_entity_poly.pdbx_seq_one_letter_code
_entity_poly.pdbx_strand_id
1 'polypeptide(L)' 'MVVLFGGRESNDVESSVHLFSAEIGFWNTPTDTGFPRALVEHAAGLDVVTGDVVVYGGMLRDDGMVSNSTLRM' A
#
# COMPACT_ATOMS: atom_id res chain seq x y z
N MET A 1 11.43 4.10 -8.54
CA MET A 1 10.59 4.47 -7.39
C MET A 1 10.04 3.21 -6.77
N VAL A 2 9.97 3.14 -5.43
CA VAL A 2 9.38 2.00 -4.71
C VAL A 2 8.17 2.52 -3.95
N VAL A 3 7.08 1.76 -4.01
CA VAL A 3 5.87 2.03 -3.24
C VAL A 3 5.75 0.95 -2.18
N LEU A 4 5.59 1.38 -0.93
CA LEU A 4 5.30 0.51 0.20
C LEU A 4 3.91 0.86 0.71
N PHE A 5 3.04 -0.13 0.82
CA PHE A 5 1.69 0.04 1.33
C PHE A 5 1.38 -1.06 2.35
N GLY A 6 0.69 -0.68 3.41
CA GLY A 6 0.24 -1.60 4.45
C GLY A 6 1.36 -2.21 5.27
N GLY A 7 1.16 -3.46 5.71
CA GLY A 7 2.08 -4.14 6.61
C GLY A 7 1.64 -4.09 8.06
N ARG A 8 2.46 -4.65 8.95
CA ARG A 8 2.13 -4.86 10.36
C ARG A 8 3.19 -4.28 11.26
N GLU A 9 2.80 -3.37 12.14
CA GLU A 9 3.61 -2.93 13.28
C GLU A 9 3.06 -3.59 14.54
N SER A 10 3.79 -4.58 15.08
CA SER A 10 3.33 -5.35 16.24
C SER A 10 1.94 -5.98 16.02
N ASN A 11 0.90 -5.48 16.70
CA ASN A 11 -0.49 -5.93 16.54
C ASN A 11 -1.33 -5.01 15.64
N ASP A 12 -0.76 -3.90 15.18
CA ASP A 12 -1.43 -2.92 14.36
C ASP A 12 -1.17 -3.19 12.87
N VAL A 13 -2.21 -2.97 12.07
CA VAL A 13 -2.16 -3.10 10.61
C VAL A 13 -2.09 -1.68 10.07
N GLU A 14 -1.19 -1.45 9.13
CA GLU A 14 -0.95 -0.12 8.55
C GLU A 14 -1.81 0.12 7.32
N SER A 15 -2.17 1.38 7.10
CA SER A 15 -2.80 1.88 5.87
C SER A 15 -1.97 2.96 5.18
N SER A 16 -0.81 3.30 5.72
CA SER A 16 0.07 4.31 5.15
C SER A 16 0.63 3.86 3.80
N VAL A 17 0.87 4.83 2.92
CA VAL A 17 1.69 4.63 1.72
C VAL A 17 2.98 5.39 1.90
N HIS A 18 4.09 4.73 1.61
CA HIS A 18 5.42 5.33 1.60
C HIS A 18 6.02 5.19 0.21
N LEU A 19 6.54 6.31 -0.30
CA LEU A 19 7.22 6.39 -1.58
C LEU A 19 8.71 6.56 -1.31
N PHE A 20 9.52 5.63 -1.82
CA PHE A 20 10.97 5.71 -1.75
C PHE A 20 11.57 6.05 -3.11
N SER A 21 12.34 7.13 -3.14
CA SER A 21 13.22 7.44 -4.27
C SER A 21 14.61 6.87 -4.02
N ALA A 22 14.93 5.79 -4.72
CA ALA A 22 16.26 5.18 -4.67
C ALA A 22 17.36 6.06 -5.27
N GLU A 23 16.99 7.01 -6.16
CA GLU A 23 17.94 7.94 -6.79
C GLU A 23 18.53 8.93 -5.78
N ILE A 24 17.68 9.47 -4.89
CA ILE A 24 18.08 10.48 -3.91
C ILE A 24 18.08 9.95 -2.46
N GLY A 25 17.74 8.67 -2.25
CA GLY A 25 17.70 8.04 -0.94
C GLY A 25 16.66 8.63 0.02
N PHE A 26 15.52 9.09 -0.50
CA PHE A 26 14.53 9.86 0.27
C PHE A 26 13.17 9.15 0.36
N TRP A 27 12.54 9.24 1.53
CA TRP A 27 11.19 8.75 1.81
C TRP A 27 10.20 9.90 1.85
N ASN A 28 9.08 9.74 1.14
CA ASN A 28 7.93 10.61 1.21
C ASN A 28 6.69 9.81 1.62
N THR A 29 5.88 10.37 2.51
CA THR A 29 4.64 9.76 2.98
C THR A 29 3.49 10.71 2.63
N PRO A 30 2.80 10.49 1.51
CA PRO A 30 1.66 11.32 1.14
C PRO A 30 0.57 11.27 2.21
N THR A 31 -0.03 12.41 2.50
CA THR A 31 -1.11 12.54 3.50
C THR A 31 -2.46 12.05 3.00
N ASP A 32 -2.64 11.96 1.67
CA ASP A 32 -3.83 11.42 1.03
C ASP A 32 -3.39 10.50 -0.11
N THR A 33 -3.80 9.25 -0.01
CA THR A 33 -3.42 8.17 -0.94
C THR A 33 -4.66 7.52 -1.55
N GLY A 34 -5.87 7.98 -1.17
CA GLY A 34 -7.13 7.35 -1.53
C GLY A 34 -7.28 5.91 -1.01
N PHE A 35 -6.38 5.41 -0.16
CA PHE A 35 -6.47 4.06 0.40
C PHE A 35 -7.22 4.07 1.74
N PRO A 36 -8.43 3.51 1.81
CA PRO A 36 -9.30 3.76 2.95
C PRO A 36 -9.01 2.84 4.14
N ARG A 37 -8.23 1.76 3.97
CA ARG A 37 -8.17 0.68 4.95
C ARG A 37 -6.79 0.05 5.09
N ALA A 38 -6.46 -0.27 6.33
CA ALA A 38 -5.24 -0.97 6.69
C ALA A 38 -5.25 -2.42 6.20
N LEU A 39 -4.14 -2.88 5.62
CA LEU A 39 -4.07 -4.19 4.95
C LEU A 39 -2.72 -4.89 5.16
N VAL A 40 -2.76 -6.18 5.47
CA VAL A 40 -1.58 -7.09 5.52
C VAL A 40 -1.77 -8.28 4.59
N GLU A 41 -0.71 -9.06 4.36
CA GLU A 41 -0.78 -10.33 3.61
C GLU A 41 -1.33 -10.19 2.17
N HIS A 42 -1.21 -9.01 1.59
CA HIS A 42 -1.68 -8.71 0.24
C HIS A 42 -0.58 -8.93 -0.81
N ALA A 43 -0.98 -9.09 -2.05
CA ALA A 43 -0.11 -8.96 -3.22
C ALA A 43 -0.23 -7.54 -3.78
N ALA A 44 0.86 -7.02 -4.34
CA ALA A 44 0.89 -5.74 -5.04
C ALA A 44 1.60 -5.88 -6.40
N GLY A 45 1.14 -5.13 -7.40
CA GLY A 45 1.74 -5.06 -8.72
C GLY A 45 1.67 -3.65 -9.29
N LEU A 46 2.65 -3.29 -10.14
CA LEU A 46 2.67 -2.01 -10.84
C LEU A 46 2.01 -2.18 -12.21
N ASP A 47 0.99 -1.37 -12.49
CA ASP A 47 0.51 -1.14 -13.85
C ASP A 47 1.47 -0.17 -14.55
N VAL A 48 2.24 -0.68 -15.50
CA VAL A 48 3.23 0.13 -16.24
C VAL A 48 2.59 1.08 -17.25
N VAL A 49 1.30 0.92 -17.59
CA VAL A 49 0.59 1.78 -18.53
C VAL A 49 0.10 3.03 -17.84
N THR A 50 -0.52 2.90 -16.67
CA THR A 50 -1.05 4.04 -15.90
C THR A 50 -0.08 4.56 -14.86
N GLY A 51 0.89 3.75 -14.43
CA GLY A 51 1.76 4.05 -13.29
C GLY A 51 1.14 3.69 -11.94
N ASP A 52 -0.06 3.12 -11.91
CA ASP A 52 -0.81 2.77 -10.70
C ASP A 52 -0.26 1.51 -10.01
N VAL A 53 -0.45 1.39 -8.69
CA VAL A 53 -0.19 0.15 -7.96
C VAL A 53 -1.50 -0.58 -7.68
N VAL A 54 -1.65 -1.77 -8.22
CA VAL A 54 -2.79 -2.64 -7.97
C VAL A 54 -2.51 -3.49 -6.74
N VAL A 55 -3.41 -3.48 -5.76
CA VAL A 55 -3.33 -4.29 -4.53
C VAL A 55 -4.45 -5.33 -4.56
N TYR A 56 -4.08 -6.59 -4.36
CA TYR A 56 -5.01 -7.71 -4.41
C TYR A 56 -4.88 -8.59 -3.17
N GLY A 57 -6.01 -8.96 -2.60
CA GLY A 57 -6.10 -9.85 -1.46
C GLY A 57 -5.68 -9.22 -0.14
N GLY A 58 -5.12 -10.04 0.75
CA GLY A 58 -4.74 -9.61 2.09
C GLY A 58 -5.87 -9.61 3.10
N MET A 59 -5.58 -9.13 4.30
CA MET A 59 -6.44 -9.22 5.46
C MET A 59 -6.60 -7.84 6.11
N LEU A 60 -7.84 -7.45 6.35
CA LEU A 60 -8.17 -6.30 7.20
C LEU A 60 -8.03 -6.67 8.68
N ARG A 61 -7.66 -5.69 9.52
CA ARG A 61 -7.41 -5.85 10.96
C ARG A 61 -8.55 -6.60 11.69
N ASP A 62 -9.80 -6.27 11.38
CA ASP A 62 -10.91 -6.60 12.26
C ASP A 62 -11.71 -7.84 11.83
N ASP A 63 -11.66 -8.24 10.56
CA ASP A 63 -12.70 -9.13 10.01
C ASP A 63 -12.17 -10.41 9.33
N GLY A 64 -10.85 -10.58 9.18
CA GLY A 64 -10.31 -11.68 8.36
C GLY A 64 -10.73 -11.62 6.88
N MET A 65 -11.34 -10.50 6.47
CA MET A 65 -11.91 -10.33 5.14
C MET A 65 -10.82 -9.96 4.14
N VAL A 66 -10.94 -10.60 2.97
CA VAL A 66 -10.07 -10.35 1.83
C VAL A 66 -10.53 -9.10 1.07
N SER A 67 -9.62 -8.16 0.80
CA SER A 67 -9.91 -6.89 0.13
C SER A 67 -9.14 -6.74 -1.18
N ASN A 68 -9.73 -6.11 -2.20
CA ASN A 68 -9.04 -5.77 -3.45
C ASN A 68 -9.18 -4.27 -3.72
N SER A 69 -8.09 -3.57 -4.04
CA SER A 69 -8.07 -2.11 -4.21
C SER A 69 -6.98 -1.67 -5.21
N THR A 70 -7.19 -0.56 -5.91
CA THR A 70 -6.19 0.03 -6.82
C THR A 70 -5.69 1.38 -6.28
N LEU A 71 -4.38 1.55 -6.16
CA LEU A 71 -3.71 2.81 -5.82
C LEU A 71 -3.47 3.59 -7.10
N ARG A 72 -4.20 4.69 -7.26
CA ARG A 72 -3.94 5.61 -8.36
C ARG A 72 -2.83 6.58 -7.97
N MET A 73 -1.76 6.63 -8.76
CA MET A 73 -0.61 7.50 -8.51
C MET A 73 -0.62 8.76 -9.36
#